data_AF-A0A1G8GWC8-F1
#
_entry.id   AF-A0A1G8GWC8-F1
#
_cell.length_a   1.000
_cell.length_b   1.000
_cell.length_c   1.000
_cell.angle_alpha   90.00
_cell.angle_beta   90.00
_cell.angle_gamma   90.00
#
_symmetry.space_group_name_H-M   'P 1'
#
loop_
_entity.id
_entity.type
_entity.pdbx_description
1 polymer ?
#
loop_
_entity_poly.entity_id
_entity_poly.type
_entity_poly.pdbx_seq_one_letter_code
_entity_poly.pdbx_strand_id
1 'polypeptide(L)' 'MKVKKWDVIIIGIFVLASFIPALIFTLNTRSATDGYYVEIKVQGEFYERVQLTGHTGRDEVRIETDLGVT' A
#
# COMPACT_ATOMS: atom_id res chain seq x y z
N MET A 1 -16.18 13.12 40.18
CA MET A 1 -16.52 12.29 39.01
C MET A 1 -16.02 10.88 39.30
N LYS A 2 -16.89 9.90 39.57
CA LYS A 2 -16.45 8.53 39.86
C LYS A 2 -16.29 7.80 38.53
N VAL A 3 -15.04 7.57 38.12
CA VAL A 3 -14.74 6.73 36.95
C VAL A 3 -15.32 5.35 37.24
N LYS A 4 -16.32 4.91 36.47
CA LYS A 4 -16.87 3.57 36.62
C LYS A 4 -15.87 2.58 36.04
N LYS A 5 -15.80 1.37 36.61
CA LYS A 5 -14.96 0.28 36.08
C LYS A 5 -15.20 0.02 34.59
N TRP A 6 -16.44 0.27 34.14
CA TRP A 6 -16.85 0.20 32.73
C TRP A 6 -16.20 1.26 31.84
N ASP A 7 -16.03 2.48 32.33
CA ASP A 7 -15.36 3.54 31.57
C ASP A 7 -13.90 3.16 31.30
N VAL A 8 -13.23 2.56 32.29
CA VAL A 8 -11.84 2.09 32.15
C VAL A 8 -11.72 0.98 31.11
N ILE A 9 -12.67 0.05 31.07
CA ILE A 9 -12.71 -1.04 30.09
C ILE A 9 -12.91 -0.47 28.68
N ILE A 10 -13.86 0.45 28.53
CA ILE A 10 -14.16 1.11 27.25
C ILE A 10 -12.94 1.90 26.76
N ILE A 11 -12.31 2.68 27.63
CA ILE A 11 -11.08 3.42 27.31
C ILE A 11 -9.98 2.45 26.89
N GLY A 12 -9.78 1.35 27.60
CA GLY A 12 -8.79 0.33 27.24
C GLY A 12 -9.01 -0.25 25.84
N ILE A 13 -10.26 -0.56 25.48
CA ILE A 13 -10.63 -1.05 24.15
C ILE A 13 -10.35 0.01 23.09
N PHE A 14 -10.74 1.27 23.32
CA PHE A 14 -10.48 2.35 22.37
C PHE A 14 -9.00 2.63 22.18
N VAL A 15 -8.21 2.55 23.25
CA VAL A 15 -6.75 2.68 23.19
C VAL A 15 -6.18 1.56 22.33
N LEU A 16 -6.55 0.31 22.55
CA LEU A 16 -6.10 -0.81 21.72
C LEU A 16 -6.55 -0.67 20.26
N ALA A 17 -7.79 -0.27 20.02
CA ALA A 17 -8.33 -0.04 18.69
C ALA A 17 -7.62 1.11 17.96
N SER A 18 -7.07 2.10 18.68
CA SER A 18 -6.33 3.21 18.08
C SER A 18 -5.02 2.77 17.41
N PHE A 19 -4.51 1.58 17.72
CA PHE A 19 -3.32 1.00 17.07
C PHE A 19 -3.65 0.19 15.80
N ILE A 20 -4.93 -0.02 15.47
CA ILE A 20 -5.33 -0.72 14.24
C ILE A 20 -4.74 -0.06 12.98
N PRO A 21 -4.78 1.28 12.81
CA PRO A 21 -4.14 1.94 11.67
C PRO A 21 -2.64 1.64 11.58
N ALA A 22 -1.92 1.71 12.70
CA ALA A 22 -0.48 1.41 12.73
C ALA A 22 -0.17 -0.03 12.31
N LEU A 23 -1.03 -0.99 12.70
CA LEU A 23 -0.93 -2.38 12.29
C LEU A 23 -1.15 -2.54 10.78
N ILE A 24 -2.18 -1.89 10.23
CA ILE A 24 -2.49 -1.90 8.79
C ILE A 24 -1.35 -1.25 7.99
N PHE A 25 -0.83 -0.12 8.43
CA PHE A 25 0.32 0.54 7.78
C PHE A 25 1.55 -0.38 7.77
N THR A 26 1.88 -1.01 8.90
CA THR A 26 3.05 -1.90 8.99
C THR A 26 2.94 -3.12 8.07
N LEU A 27 1.74 -3.73 7.98
CA LEU A 27 1.49 -4.88 7.11
C LEU A 27 1.53 -4.48 5.63
N ASN A 28 0.98 -3.32 5.26
CA ASN A 28 0.99 -2.84 3.87
C ASN A 28 2.36 -2.33 3.42
N THR A 29 3.14 -1.69 4.30
CA THR A 29 4.49 -1.19 3.98
C THR A 29 5.47 -2.32 3.65
N ARG A 30 5.34 -3.50 4.29
CA ARG A 30 6.17 -4.68 3.93
C ARG A 30 5.94 -5.15 2.50
N SER A 31 4.72 -5.01 1.97
CA SER A 31 4.40 -5.41 0.60
C SER A 31 4.68 -4.32 -0.42
N ALA A 32 4.67 -3.05 -0.02
CA ALA A 32 4.70 -1.91 -0.95
C ALA A 32 6.06 -1.21 -1.09
N THR A 33 7.03 -1.46 -0.22
CA THR A 33 8.20 -0.55 -0.09
C THR A 33 9.56 -1.21 -0.19
N ASP A 34 9.67 -2.54 -0.18
CA ASP A 34 11.00 -3.15 -0.31
C ASP A 34 11.42 -3.27 -1.80
N GLY A 35 12.12 -2.22 -2.23
CA GLY A 35 12.98 -2.18 -3.41
C GLY A 35 12.44 -1.41 -4.63
N TYR A 36 13.12 -1.59 -5.75
CA TYR A 36 12.97 -0.74 -6.93
C TYR A 36 11.73 -1.12 -7.74
N TYR A 37 10.99 -0.12 -8.22
CA TYR A 37 9.88 -0.29 -9.14
C TYR A 37 9.96 0.76 -10.25
N VAL A 38 9.34 0.47 -11.39
CA VAL A 38 9.16 1.41 -12.49
C VAL A 38 7.68 1.74 -12.61
N GLU A 39 7.37 3.03 -12.70
CA GLU A 39 6.04 3.53 -13.00
C GLU A 39 6.00 3.92 -14.48
N ILE A 40 5.18 3.22 -15.26
CA ILE A 40 4.96 3.48 -16.68
C ILE A 40 3.79 4.46 -16.77
N LYS A 41 4.04 5.64 -17.36
CA LYS A 41 2.99 6.63 -17.65
C LYS A 41 2.88 6.82 -19.15
N VAL A 42 1.65 6.83 -19.62
CA VAL A 42 1.34 7.02 -21.04
C VAL A 42 0.49 8.27 -21.15
N GLN A 43 0.96 9.24 -21.94
CA GLN A 43 0.32 10.56 -22.05
C GLN A 43 0.15 11.29 -20.70
N GLY A 44 1.00 10.99 -19.72
CA GLY A 44 0.93 11.59 -18.38
C GLY A 44 0.01 10.88 -17.40
N GLU A 45 -0.82 9.94 -17.87
CA GLU A 45 -1.68 9.11 -17.03
C GLU A 45 -0.97 7.84 -16.56
N PHE A 46 -1.31 7.37 -15.35
CA PHE A 46 -0.77 6.13 -14.80
C PHE A 46 -1.22 4.93 -15.64
N TYR A 47 -0.27 4.19 -16.21
CA TYR A 47 -0.56 3.00 -17.00
C TYR A 47 -0.35 1.74 -16.16
N GLU A 48 0.86 1.53 -15.66
CA GLU A 48 1.20 0.32 -14.92
C GLU A 48 2.39 0.56 -13.97
N ARG A 49 2.46 -0.24 -12.90
CA ARG A 49 3.62 -0.28 -11.99
C ARG A 49 4.21 -1.68 -12.00
N VAL A 50 5.49 -1.78 -12.36
CA VAL A 50 6.23 -3.05 -12.38
C VAL A 50 7.29 -3.04 -11.28
N GLN A 51 7.28 -4.07 -10.43
CA GLN A 51 8.28 -4.24 -9.37
C GLN A 51 9.54 -4.89 -9.95
N LEU A 52 10.70 -4.23 -9.78
CA LEU A 52 12.00 -4.73 -10.23
C LEU A 52 12.75 -5.49 -9.14
N THR A 53 12.37 -5.33 -7.87
CA THR A 53 13.01 -6.05 -6.76
C THR A 53 12.85 -7.55 -6.92
N GLY A 54 13.98 -8.27 -6.99
CA GLY A 54 13.98 -9.73 -7.17
C GLY A 54 13.69 -10.20 -8.60
N HIS A 55 13.60 -9.27 -9.56
CA HIS A 55 13.43 -9.62 -10.97
C HIS A 55 14.76 -10.07 -11.58
N THR A 56 14.82 -11.32 -12.04
CA THR A 56 16.01 -11.93 -12.65
C THR A 56 15.82 -12.26 -14.13
N GLY A 57 14.69 -11.84 -14.72
CA GLY A 57 14.26 -12.21 -16.07
C GLY A 57 14.16 -11.02 -17.02
N ARG A 58 13.45 -11.21 -18.14
CA ARG A 58 13.07 -10.13 -19.07
C ARG A 58 11.56 -10.18 -19.24
N ASP A 59 10.89 -9.10 -18.86
CA ASP A 59 9.47 -8.89 -19.13
C ASP A 59 9.33 -7.85 -20.24
N GLU A 60 8.42 -8.10 -21.16
CA GLU A 60 8.04 -7.16 -22.22
C GLU A 60 6.63 -6.68 -21.94
N VAL A 61 6.49 -5.38 -21.68
CA VAL A 61 5.18 -4.73 -21.51
C VAL A 61 4.81 -4.13 -22.85
N ARG A 62 3.72 -4.60 -23.44
CA ARG A 62 3.16 -4.08 -24.69
C ARG A 62 2.17 -2.98 -24.35
N ILE A 63 2.42 -1.76 -24.81
CA ILE A 63 1.59 -0.61 -24.47
C ILE A 63 0.60 -0.38 -25.62
N GLU A 64 -0.68 -0.68 -25.36
CA GLU A 64 -1.77 -0.37 -26.28
C GLU A 64 -2.39 0.97 -25.90
N THR A 65 -2.37 1.92 -26.83
CA THR A 65 -2.97 3.25 -26.67
C THR A 65 -3.94 3.52 -27.81
N ASP A 66 -4.84 4.48 -27.62
CA ASP A 66 -5.74 4.94 -28.69
C ASP A 66 -4.99 5.53 -29.90
N LEU A 67 -3.70 5.85 -29.76
CA LEU A 67 -2.82 6.35 -30.83
C LEU A 67 -2.09 5.22 -31.57
N GLY A 68 -2.25 3.97 -31.14
CA GLY A 68 -1.56 2.81 -31.68
C GLY A 68 -0.86 1.97 -30.60
N VAL A 69 -0.22 0.90 -31.07
CA VAL A 69 0.46 -0.08 -30.21
C VAL A 69 1.97 0.10 -30.35
N THR A 70 2.71 0.13 -29.23
CA THR A 70 4.17 0.19 -29.22
C THR A 70 4.75 -0.77 -28.18
#